data_AF-A0A450T2Q0-F1
#
_entry.id   AF-A0A450T2Q0-F1
#
_cell.length_a   1.000
_cell.length_b   1.000
_cell.length_c   1.000
_cell.angle_alpha   90.00
_cell.angle_beta   90.00
_cell.angle_gamma   90.00
#
_symmetry.space_group_name_H-M   'P 1'
#
loop_
_entity.id
_entity.type
_entity.pdbx_description
1 polymer ?
#
loop_
_entity_poly.entity_id
_entity_poly.type
_entity_poly.pdbx_seq_one_letter_code
_entity_poly.pdbx_strand_id
1 'polypeptide(L)'
;MNFLFGPHTHLGMHIFSVGLSIMTHSAQHMLQQAVRLPAMDRAALIEGLIASLDKPDDALDTLWLKEAEDRMEAWRAGELAAVDADEVFAELGRDS
;
A
#
# COMPACT_ATOMS: atom_id res chain seq x y z
N MET A 1 5.90 2.35 -4.23
CA MET A 1 6.57 3.27 -3.28
C MET A 1 6.44 2.64 -1.90
N ASN A 2 7.52 2.04 -1.38
CA ASN A 2 7.51 1.43 -0.04
C ASN A 2 7.61 2.54 0.99
N PHE A 3 6.57 2.74 1.80
CA PHE A 3 6.60 3.69 2.91
C PHE A 3 7.06 2.99 4.19
N LEU A 4 8.08 3.55 4.84
CA LEU A 4 8.60 3.12 6.13
C LEU A 4 7.62 3.46 7.26
N PHE A 5 7.22 2.46 8.04
CA PHE A 5 6.47 2.64 9.29
C PHE A 5 7.27 1.98 10.42
N GLY A 6 7.73 2.79 11.40
CA GLY A 6 8.39 2.33 12.63
C GLY A 6 7.40 1.80 13.68
N PRO A 7 7.87 1.18 14.77
CA PRO A 7 7.04 0.35 15.65
C PRO A 7 6.47 1.10 16.86
N HIS A 8 5.27 0.70 17.27
CA HIS A 8 4.51 1.01 18.50
C HIS A 8 3.73 2.34 18.47
N THR A 9 2.39 2.42 18.61
CA THR A 9 1.37 1.46 19.04
C THR A 9 -0.05 1.94 18.62
N HIS A 10 -0.85 0.98 18.15
CA HIS A 10 -2.29 0.84 18.38
C HIS A 10 -3.33 1.79 17.73
N LEU A 11 -3.03 2.34 16.55
CA LEU A 11 -4.06 2.46 15.52
C LEU A 11 -3.43 2.03 14.20
N GLY A 12 -3.20 0.72 14.11
CA GLY A 12 -2.76 0.09 12.88
C GLY A 12 -3.78 0.43 11.81
N MET A 13 -3.39 1.37 10.94
CA MET A 13 -3.77 1.49 9.54
C MET A 13 -4.38 0.16 9.06
N HIS A 14 -5.70 0.04 9.14
CA HIS A 14 -6.46 -1.08 8.60
C HIS A 14 -6.49 -0.98 7.07
N ILE A 15 -5.35 -0.74 6.44
CA ILE A 15 -5.18 -0.75 4.99
C ILE A 15 -4.18 -1.84 4.63
N PHE A 16 -4.41 -3.05 5.13
CA PHE A 16 -4.26 -4.30 4.36
C PHE A 16 -4.73 -5.51 5.20
N SER A 17 -5.88 -5.39 5.84
CA SER A 17 -6.69 -6.59 5.94
C SER A 17 -7.37 -6.71 4.58
N VAL A 18 -6.82 -7.54 3.69
CA VAL A 18 -7.71 -8.32 2.82
C VAL A 18 -8.55 -9.10 3.82
N GLY A 19 -9.61 -8.46 4.32
CA GLY A 19 -10.50 -9.01 5.31
C GLY A 19 -11.20 -10.11 4.59
N LEU A 20 -10.60 -11.31 4.64
CA LEU A 20 -11.01 -12.58 4.06
C LEU A 20 -12.21 -12.39 3.13
N SER A 21 -12.00 -11.69 2.01
CA SER A 21 -13.08 -11.46 1.07
C SER A 21 -13.25 -12.80 0.41
N ILE A 22 -14.39 -13.42 0.70
CA ILE A 22 -14.86 -14.55 -0.06
C ILE A 22 -14.94 -14.01 -1.49
N MET A 23 -13.94 -14.33 -2.33
CA MET A 23 -14.00 -13.93 -3.73
C MET A 23 -15.33 -14.48 -4.28
N THR A 24 -15.99 -13.72 -5.15
CA THR A 24 -17.19 -14.23 -5.80
C THR A 24 -16.80 -15.35 -6.76
N HIS A 25 -17.68 -16.33 -6.99
CA HIS A 25 -17.41 -17.44 -7.92
C HIS A 25 -16.89 -16.95 -9.28
N SER A 26 -17.42 -15.81 -9.74
CA SER A 26 -16.94 -15.13 -10.95
C SER A 26 -15.47 -14.67 -10.84
N ALA A 27 -15.11 -14.01 -9.74
CA ALA A 27 -13.73 -13.60 -9.49
C ALA A 27 -12.76 -14.79 -9.35
N GLN A 28 -13.16 -15.89 -8.67
CA GLN A 28 -12.35 -17.12 -8.67
C GLN A 28 -12.15 -17.67 -10.08
N HIS A 29 -13.22 -17.73 -10.88
CA HIS A 29 -13.14 -18.25 -12.24
C HIS A 29 -12.23 -17.39 -13.13
N MET A 30 -12.36 -16.06 -13.06
CA MET A 30 -11.48 -15.14 -13.79
C MET A 30 -10.02 -15.30 -13.38
N LEU A 31 -9.72 -15.43 -12.08
CA LEU A 31 -8.37 -15.68 -11.60
C LEU A 31 -7.80 -16.98 -12.18
N GLN A 32 -8.58 -18.07 -12.18
CA GLN A 32 -8.16 -19.35 -12.76
C GLN A 32 -7.83 -19.26 -14.25
N GLN A 33 -8.53 -18.41 -15.00
CA GLN A 33 -8.20 -18.17 -16.41
C GLN A 33 -6.94 -17.29 -16.53
N ALA A 34 -6.85 -16.21 -15.76
CA ALA A 34 -5.75 -15.26 -15.81
C ALA A 34 -4.40 -15.92 -15.51
N VAL A 35 -4.30 -16.80 -14.52
CA VAL A 35 -3.02 -17.46 -14.17
C VAL A 35 -2.47 -18.38 -15.28
N ARG A 36 -3.31 -18.79 -16.24
CA ARG A 36 -2.91 -19.63 -17.39
C ARG A 36 -2.39 -18.82 -18.57
N LEU A 37 -2.55 -17.50 -18.57
CA LEU A 37 -2.09 -16.64 -19.65
C LEU A 37 -0.55 -16.55 -19.67
N PRO A 38 0.05 -16.23 -20.84
CA PRO A 38 1.46 -15.83 -20.92
C PRO A 38 1.81 -14.71 -19.94
N ALA A 39 3.08 -14.64 -19.52
CA ALA A 39 3.52 -13.68 -18.49
C ALA A 39 3.20 -12.23 -18.85
N MET A 40 3.37 -11.85 -20.12
CA MET A 40 3.08 -10.49 -20.58
C MET A 40 1.60 -10.14 -20.52
N ASP A 41 0.73 -11.07 -20.91
CA ASP A 41 -0.72 -10.85 -20.85
C ASP A 41 -1.22 -10.75 -19.41
N ARG A 42 -0.62 -11.51 -18.48
CA ARG A 42 -0.89 -11.37 -17.05
C ARG A 42 -0.48 -10.00 -16.52
N ALA A 43 0.70 -9.52 -16.92
CA ALA A 43 1.18 -8.19 -16.51
C ALA A 43 0.24 -7.09 -17.01
N ALA A 44 -0.13 -7.11 -18.29
CA ALA A 44 -1.07 -6.15 -18.86
C ALA A 44 -2.45 -6.19 -18.18
N LEU A 45 -2.95 -7.38 -17.84
CA LEU A 45 -4.20 -7.54 -17.11
C LEU A 45 -4.13 -6.95 -15.70
N ILE A 46 -3.01 -7.21 -14.98
CA ILE A 46 -2.77 -6.66 -13.64
C ILE A 46 -2.69 -5.13 -13.71
N GLU A 47 -1.99 -4.56 -14.68
CA GLU A 47 -1.91 -3.10 -14.87
C GLU A 47 -3.30 -2.49 -15.06
N GLY A 48 -4.15 -3.07 -15.92
CA GLY A 48 -5.51 -2.61 -16.11
C GLY A 48 -6.38 -2.72 -14.85
N LEU A 49 -6.21 -3.80 -14.07
CA LEU A 49 -6.91 -3.97 -12.80
C LEU A 49 -6.45 -2.94 -11.76
N ILE A 50 -5.15 -2.73 -11.60
CA ILE A 50 -4.58 -1.72 -10.70
C ILE A 50 -5.10 -0.33 -11.08
N ALA A 51 -5.05 0.03 -12.37
CA ALA A 51 -5.57 1.31 -12.86
C ALA A 51 -7.08 1.49 -12.58
N SER A 52 -7.85 0.41 -12.54
CA SER A 52 -9.27 0.48 -12.20
C SER A 52 -9.56 0.73 -10.72
N LEU A 53 -8.59 0.41 -9.85
CA LEU A 53 -8.63 0.65 -8.40
C LEU A 53 -8.05 2.04 -8.07
N ASP A 54 -7.14 2.55 -8.87
CA ASP A 54 -6.49 3.85 -8.74
C ASP A 54 -7.40 4.98 -9.23
N LYS A 55 -8.54 5.16 -8.55
CA LYS A 55 -9.50 6.23 -8.82
C LYS A 55 -9.34 7.34 -7.78
N PRO A 56 -9.28 8.62 -8.20
CA PRO A 56 -9.29 9.74 -7.26
C PRO A 56 -10.53 9.68 -6.37
N ASP A 57 -10.32 9.87 -5.08
CA ASP A 57 -11.37 9.96 -4.06
C ASP A 57 -11.03 11.12 -3.13
N ASP A 58 -11.65 12.28 -3.37
CA ASP A 58 -11.38 13.52 -2.62
C ASP A 58 -11.59 13.35 -1.10
N ALA A 59 -12.48 12.45 -0.69
CA ALA A 59 -12.72 12.17 0.73
C ALA A 59 -11.55 11.38 1.32
N LEU A 60 -11.00 10.41 0.59
CA LEU A 60 -9.81 9.67 0.99
C LEU A 60 -8.57 10.58 1.02
N ASP A 61 -8.42 11.45 0.02
CA ASP A 61 -7.32 12.42 -0.04
C ASP A 61 -7.33 13.37 1.17
N THR A 62 -8.51 13.82 1.57
CA THR A 62 -8.68 14.67 2.77
C THR A 62 -8.26 13.93 4.04
N LEU A 63 -8.63 12.65 4.18
CA LEU A 63 -8.23 11.84 5.33
C LEU A 63 -6.72 11.57 5.34
N TRP A 64 -6.11 11.34 4.18
CA TRP A 64 -4.67 11.15 4.04
C TRP A 64 -3.89 12.42 4.36
N LEU A 65 -4.37 13.58 3.92
CA LEU A 65 -3.79 14.87 4.27
C LEU A 65 -3.77 15.07 5.78
N LYS A 66 -4.92 14.83 6.43
CA LYS A 66 -5.03 14.93 7.89
C LYS A 66 -4.06 13.99 8.60
N GLU A 67 -3.99 12.72 8.18
CA GLU A 67 -3.05 11.75 8.77
C GLU A 67 -1.58 12.19 8.59
N ALA A 68 -1.23 12.72 7.42
CA ALA A 68 0.11 13.23 7.17
C ALA A 68 0.45 14.43 8.07
N GLU A 69 -0.48 15.36 8.25
CA GLU A 69 -0.34 16.51 9.15
C GLU A 69 -0.20 16.06 10.62
N ASP A 70 -1.08 15.18 11.09
CA ASP A 70 -1.04 14.63 12.46
C ASP A 70 0.31 13.94 12.75
N ARG A 71 0.81 13.12 11.81
CA ARG A 71 2.11 12.46 11.96
C ARG A 71 3.29 13.44 11.96
N MET A 72 3.19 14.49 11.17
CA MET A 72 4.20 15.55 11.12
C MET A 72 4.25 16.33 12.44
N GLU A 73 3.10 16.63 13.03
CA GLU A 73 3.00 17.28 14.33
C GLU A 73 3.56 16.42 15.46
N ALA A 74 3.19 15.14 15.52
CA ALA A 74 3.72 14.20 16.50
C ALA A 74 5.25 14.05 16.42
N TRP A 75 5.82 14.04 15.21
CA TRP A 75 7.27 14.04 15.03
C TRP A 75 7.92 15.34 15.54
N ARG A 76 7.34 16.50 15.22
CA ARG A 76 7.84 17.80 15.72
C ARG A 76 7.76 17.92 17.24
N ALA A 77 6.75 17.30 17.85
CA ALA A 77 6.58 17.22 19.30
C ALA A 77 7.54 16.22 19.97
N GLY A 78 8.26 15.41 19.20
CA GLY A 78 9.13 14.34 19.70
C GLY A 78 8.38 13.08 20.16
N GLU A 79 7.09 12.98 19.83
CA GLU A 79 6.22 11.84 20.16
C GLU A 79 6.34 10.70 19.14
N LEU A 80 6.84 11.01 17.94
CA LEU A 80 7.09 10.04 16.88
C LEU A 80 8.58 10.05 16.49
N ALA A 81 9.21 8.88 16.52
CA ALA A 81 10.58 8.70 16.03
C ALA A 81 10.63 8.68 14.50
N ALA A 82 11.70 9.23 13.93
CA ALA A 82 12.01 9.07 12.51
C ALA A 82 13.25 8.19 12.33
N VAL A 83 13.31 7.53 11.18
CA VAL A 83 14.51 6.81 10.72
C VAL A 83 15.23 7.70 9.72
N ASP A 84 16.56 7.69 9.76
CA ASP A 84 17.38 8.46 8.82
C ASP A 84 17.22 7.92 7.39
N ALA A 85 17.02 8.82 6.42
CA ALA A 85 16.76 8.41 5.05
C ALA A 85 17.97 7.74 4.40
N ASP A 86 19.20 8.17 4.73
CA ASP A 86 20.42 7.60 4.16
C ASP A 86 20.64 6.18 4.68
N GLU A 87 20.32 5.91 5.95
CA GLU A 87 20.33 4.54 6.53
C GLU A 87 19.38 3.61 5.76
N VAL A 88 18.16 4.08 5.47
CA VAL A 88 17.16 3.34 4.71
C VAL A 88 17.62 3.05 3.28
N PHE A 89 18.14 4.07 2.58
CA PHE A 89 18.60 3.88 1.20
C PHE A 89 19.82 2.96 1.13
N ALA A 90 20.70 2.99 2.13
CA ALA A 90 21.82 2.07 2.23
C ALA A 90 21.37 0.62 2.43
N GLU A 91 20.28 0.39 3.19
CA GLU A 91 19.69 -0.95 3.36
C GLU A 91 19.04 -1.45 2.05
N LEU A 92 18.21 -0.64 1.40
CA LEU A 92 17.50 -1.02 0.17
C LEU A 92 18.44 -1.28 -1.02
N GLY A 93 19.54 -0.52 -1.12
CA GLY A 93 20.55 -0.70 -2.17
C GLY A 93 21.44 -1.93 -1.97
N ARG A 94 21.36 -2.59 -0.82
CA ARG A 94 22.19 -3.76 -0.48
C ARG A 94 21.66 -5.07 -1.08
N ASP A 95 20.38 -5.11 -1.42
CA ASP A 95 19.66 -6.28 -1.91
C ASP A 95 19.21 -6.16 -3.39
N SER A 96 19.71 -5.14 -4.12
CA SER A 96 19.43 -4.91 -5.56
C SER A 96 20.51 -5.44 -6.49
#